data_AF-A0ABD3S575-F1
#
_entry.id   AF-A0ABD3S575-F1
#
_cell.length_a   1.000
_cell.length_b   1.000
_cell.length_c   1.000
_cell.angle_alpha   90.00
_cell.angle_beta   90.00
_cell.angle_gamma   90.00
#
_symmetry.space_group_name_H-M   'P 1'
#
loop_
_entity.id
_entity.type
_entity.pdbx_description
1 polymer ?
#
loop_
_entity_poly.entity_id
_entity_poly.type
_entity_poly.pdbx_seq_one_letter_code
_entity_poly.pdbx_strand_id
1 'polypeptide(L)'
;MASSSSAAVFLLVAILFSAAALPTHASLISVYGVQVRGLLVCSATGNLTPSCLNCRGIAGVNVTITCNGARTSIYNLVTDSNGFFNGLLTIADGLLFDTSAVPCTVSVRLPIASCTLLAGSGTLRAPVTFIGTIIGTVVGLVAQVTAGAFTLVPLVAA
;
A
#
# COMPACT_ATOMS: atom_id res chain seq x y z
N MET A 1 52.44 -29.88 26.34
CA MET A 1 51.26 -29.33 27.03
C MET A 1 50.86 -28.07 26.30
N ALA A 2 50.00 -28.19 25.28
CA ALA A 2 49.58 -27.06 24.45
C ALA A 2 48.45 -26.31 25.17
N SER A 3 48.64 -25.00 25.32
CA SER A 3 47.74 -24.07 26.01
C SER A 3 46.35 -24.06 25.36
N SER A 4 45.33 -24.51 26.10
CA SER A 4 43.93 -24.57 25.63
C SER A 4 43.22 -23.21 25.59
N SER A 5 43.87 -22.13 26.03
CA SER A 5 43.23 -20.81 26.18
C SER A 5 43.14 -20.01 24.87
N SER A 6 44.02 -20.25 23.90
CA SER A 6 44.09 -19.42 22.68
C SER A 6 43.01 -19.79 21.64
N ALA A 7 42.62 -21.07 21.56
CA ALA A 7 41.64 -21.55 20.59
C ALA A 7 40.22 -21.06 20.90
N ALA A 8 39.86 -20.96 22.18
CA ALA A 8 38.54 -20.50 22.62
C ALA A 8 38.31 -19.01 22.35
N VAL A 9 39.36 -18.19 22.47
CA VAL A 9 39.30 -16.74 22.18
C VAL A 9 39.14 -16.48 20.67
N PHE A 10 39.86 -17.23 19.83
CA PHE A 10 39.70 -17.12 18.37
C PHE A 10 38.29 -17.55 17.89
N LEU A 11 37.71 -18.58 18.51
CA LEU A 11 36.35 -19.03 18.21
C LEU A 11 35.29 -17.98 18.61
N LEU A 12 35.44 -17.34 19.78
CA LEU A 12 34.53 -16.27 20.22
C LEU A 12 34.59 -15.03 19.31
N VAL A 13 35.78 -14.64 18.84
CA VAL A 13 35.93 -13.51 17.91
C VAL A 13 35.35 -13.83 16.52
N ALA A 14 35.47 -15.07 16.05
CA ALA A 14 34.87 -15.51 14.77
C ALA A 14 33.33 -15.55 14.82
N ILE A 15 32.74 -15.89 15.97
CA ILE A 15 31.27 -15.91 16.15
C ILE A 15 30.72 -14.47 16.27
N LEU A 16 31.46 -13.54 16.88
CA LEU A 16 31.05 -12.13 16.97
C LEU A 16 31.05 -11.41 15.60
N PHE A 17 31.87 -11.83 14.65
CA PHE A 17 31.92 -11.24 13.29
C PHE A 17 30.83 -11.75 12.33
N SER A 18 30.14 -12.85 12.65
CA SER A 18 29.08 -13.40 11.79
C SER A 18 27.68 -12.84 12.09
N ALA A 19 27.55 -11.95 13.08
CA ALA A 19 26.27 -11.34 13.47
C ALA A 19 25.91 -10.03 12.72
N ALA A 20 26.77 -9.55 11.81
CA ALA A 20 26.60 -8.22 11.21
C ALA A 20 26.57 -8.26 9.67
N ALA A 21 25.56 -8.90 9.09
CA ALA A 21 25.04 -8.55 7.77
C ALA A 21 23.75 -9.35 7.51
N LEU A 22 22.62 -8.92 8.11
CA LEU A 22 21.35 -9.17 7.46
C LEU A 22 21.29 -8.22 6.25
N PRO A 23 21.23 -8.71 5.01
CA PRO A 23 20.99 -7.84 3.87
C PRO A 23 19.56 -7.30 4.00
N THR A 24 19.39 -6.11 4.56
CA THR A 24 18.17 -5.30 4.37
C THR A 24 18.25 -4.66 2.99
N HIS A 25 18.35 -5.47 1.93
CA HIS A 25 18.18 -4.96 0.58
C HIS A 25 16.68 -4.73 0.37
N ALA A 26 16.22 -3.50 0.60
CA ALA A 26 15.05 -3.00 -0.10
C ALA A 26 15.34 -3.19 -1.60
N SER A 27 14.75 -4.22 -2.20
CA SER A 27 14.93 -4.51 -3.61
C SER A 27 14.09 -3.49 -4.38
N LEU A 28 14.73 -2.41 -4.80
CA LEU A 28 14.13 -1.44 -5.69
C LEU A 28 13.98 -2.10 -7.06
N ILE A 29 12.74 -2.29 -7.49
CA ILE A 29 12.41 -2.85 -8.79
C ILE A 29 11.78 -1.75 -9.63
N SER A 30 12.26 -1.58 -10.85
CA SER A 30 11.60 -0.67 -11.80
C SER A 30 10.36 -1.35 -12.37
N VAL A 31 9.18 -0.81 -12.05
CA VAL A 31 7.91 -1.28 -12.61
C VAL A 31 7.32 -0.21 -13.53
N TYR A 32 6.69 -0.64 -14.61
CA TYR A 32 6.02 0.24 -15.58
C TYR A 32 4.55 0.46 -15.23
N GLY A 33 4.03 -0.27 -14.25
CA GLY A 33 2.73 0.01 -13.70
C GLY A 33 2.45 -0.62 -12.35
N VAL A 34 1.36 -0.17 -11.75
CA VAL A 34 0.86 -0.66 -10.47
C VAL A 34 -0.62 -0.96 -10.63
N GLN A 35 -0.99 -2.23 -10.42
CA GLN A 35 -2.39 -2.64 -10.37
C GLN A 35 -2.89 -2.52 -8.94
N VAL A 36 -3.70 -1.50 -8.67
CA VAL A 36 -4.26 -1.22 -7.34
C VAL A 36 -5.65 -1.82 -7.23
N ARG A 37 -5.89 -2.55 -6.14
CA ARG A 37 -7.21 -3.07 -5.79
C ARG A 37 -7.63 -2.63 -4.40
N GLY A 38 -8.92 -2.49 -4.16
CA GLY A 38 -9.44 -2.26 -2.81
C GLY A 38 -10.96 -2.32 -2.76
N LEU A 39 -11.48 -2.16 -1.56
CA LEU A 39 -12.90 -2.23 -1.25
C LEU A 39 -13.29 -1.04 -0.38
N LEU A 40 -14.34 -0.33 -0.77
CA LEU A 40 -14.97 0.70 0.03
C LEU A 40 -16.38 0.26 0.41
N VAL A 41 -16.65 0.18 1.72
CA VAL A 41 -17.97 -0.20 2.23
C VAL A 41 -18.64 0.94 2.99
N CYS A 42 -19.97 0.90 3.06
CA CYS A 42 -20.71 1.85 3.88
C CYS A 42 -20.61 1.46 5.35
N SER A 43 -19.60 1.99 6.03
CA SER A 43 -19.38 1.90 7.47
C SER A 43 -18.91 3.25 8.01
N ALA A 44 -18.84 3.40 9.34
CA ALA A 44 -18.35 4.63 9.95
C ALA A 44 -16.91 5.00 9.54
N THR A 45 -16.11 4.02 9.10
CA THR A 45 -14.71 4.21 8.71
C THR A 45 -14.44 3.97 7.22
N GLY A 46 -15.43 3.52 6.46
CA GLY A 46 -15.26 3.08 5.08
C GLY A 46 -14.64 1.68 4.91
N ASN A 47 -14.35 1.00 6.02
CA ASN A 47 -13.69 -0.32 6.04
C ASN A 47 -14.66 -1.45 6.36
N LEU A 48 -14.33 -2.64 5.84
CA LEU A 48 -14.96 -3.89 6.26
C LEU A 48 -14.41 -4.24 7.64
N THR A 49 -15.29 -4.31 8.65
CA THR A 49 -14.93 -4.72 10.01
C THR A 49 -15.68 -5.99 10.39
N PRO A 50 -15.16 -6.79 11.33
CA PRO A 50 -15.88 -7.97 11.85
C PRO A 50 -17.26 -7.61 12.42
N SER A 51 -17.39 -6.39 12.95
CA SER A 51 -18.64 -5.85 13.47
C SER A 51 -19.65 -5.44 12.39
N CYS A 52 -19.26 -5.38 11.13
CA CYS A 52 -20.12 -4.98 10.02
C CYS A 52 -20.35 -6.13 9.02
N LEU A 53 -21.02 -7.18 9.50
CA LEU A 53 -21.33 -8.39 8.71
C LEU A 53 -22.19 -8.11 7.46
N ASN A 54 -23.01 -7.05 7.49
CA ASN A 54 -23.93 -6.66 6.42
C ASN A 54 -23.55 -5.32 5.77
N CYS A 55 -22.29 -4.90 5.91
CA CYS A 55 -21.79 -3.71 5.24
C CYS A 55 -21.88 -3.89 3.71
N ARG A 56 -22.65 -3.03 3.05
CA ARG A 56 -22.73 -3.01 1.58
C ARG A 56 -21.60 -2.15 1.03
N GLY A 57 -20.98 -2.62 -0.05
CA GLY A 57 -20.07 -1.81 -0.84
C GLY A 57 -20.72 -0.55 -1.39
N ILE A 58 -19.96 0.54 -1.47
CA ILE A 58 -20.47 1.81 -2.00
C ILE A 58 -20.11 1.93 -3.48
N ALA A 59 -21.11 1.92 -4.34
CA ALA A 59 -20.94 2.03 -5.79
C ALA A 59 -20.80 3.48 -6.27
N GLY A 60 -20.11 3.67 -7.39
CA GLY A 60 -20.04 4.97 -8.09
C GLY A 60 -19.17 6.02 -7.40
N VAL A 61 -18.33 5.62 -6.43
CA VAL A 61 -17.46 6.53 -5.69
C VAL A 61 -16.16 6.74 -6.46
N ASN A 62 -15.79 8.00 -6.68
CA ASN A 62 -14.49 8.33 -7.25
C ASN A 62 -13.37 8.14 -6.22
N VAL A 63 -12.41 7.30 -6.57
CA VAL A 63 -11.24 6.93 -5.77
C VAL A 63 -10.01 7.49 -6.47
N THR A 64 -9.30 8.39 -5.81
CA THR A 64 -8.08 8.99 -6.34
C THR A 64 -6.86 8.27 -5.78
N ILE A 65 -6.02 7.75 -6.65
CA ILE A 65 -4.74 7.12 -6.33
C ILE A 65 -3.63 8.07 -6.69
N THR A 66 -2.72 8.25 -5.76
CA THR A 66 -1.63 9.21 -5.84
C THR A 66 -0.33 8.53 -5.48
N CYS A 67 0.64 8.51 -6.40
CA CYS A 67 1.97 7.98 -6.14
C CYS A 67 3.04 9.09 -6.07
N ASN A 68 4.12 8.86 -5.31
CA ASN A 68 5.24 9.79 -5.09
C ASN A 68 4.80 11.18 -4.59
N GLY A 69 3.83 11.23 -3.66
CA GLY A 69 3.38 12.49 -3.07
C GLY A 69 2.70 13.44 -4.05
N ALA A 70 1.96 12.91 -5.03
CA ALA A 70 1.18 13.65 -6.05
C ALA A 70 1.97 14.32 -7.17
N ARG A 71 3.27 14.06 -7.25
CA ARG A 71 4.13 14.72 -8.25
C ARG A 71 4.05 14.12 -9.65
N THR A 72 3.66 12.85 -9.78
CA THR A 72 3.88 12.08 -11.02
C THR A 72 2.68 11.30 -11.52
N SER A 73 1.78 10.82 -10.65
CA SER A 73 0.64 10.02 -11.11
C SER A 73 -0.57 10.23 -10.22
N ILE A 74 -1.60 10.88 -10.78
CA ILE A 74 -2.94 10.97 -10.19
C ILE A 74 -3.86 10.15 -11.09
N TYR A 75 -4.48 9.14 -10.54
CA TYR A 75 -5.41 8.27 -11.27
C TYR A 75 -6.75 8.24 -10.56
N ASN A 76 -7.82 8.30 -11.33
CA ASN A 76 -9.18 8.24 -10.80
C ASN A 76 -9.80 6.91 -11.20
N LEU A 77 -10.31 6.18 -10.22
CA LEU A 77 -11.07 4.95 -10.39
C LEU A 77 -12.47 5.15 -9.84
N VAL A 78 -13.42 4.36 -10.32
CA VAL A 78 -14.79 4.36 -9.81
C VAL A 78 -15.06 2.99 -9.19
N THR A 79 -15.67 2.99 -8.00
CA THR A 79 -16.09 1.74 -7.37
C THR A 79 -17.25 1.09 -8.11
N ASP A 80 -17.21 -0.23 -8.23
CA ASP A 80 -18.26 -1.04 -8.84
C ASP A 80 -19.50 -1.21 -7.94
N SER A 81 -20.48 -2.01 -8.38
CA SER A 81 -21.72 -2.27 -7.64
C SER A 81 -21.52 -2.90 -6.26
N ASN A 82 -20.36 -3.50 -6.02
CA ASN A 82 -19.98 -4.17 -4.78
C ASN A 82 -18.97 -3.34 -3.97
N GLY A 83 -18.68 -2.10 -4.39
CA GLY A 83 -17.74 -1.20 -3.71
C GLY A 83 -16.26 -1.47 -4.01
N PHE A 84 -15.96 -2.42 -4.89
CA PHE A 84 -14.58 -2.70 -5.27
C PHE A 84 -14.08 -1.69 -6.30
N PHE A 85 -12.81 -1.33 -6.19
CA PHE A 85 -12.09 -0.60 -7.24
C PHE A 85 -10.86 -1.40 -7.63
N ASN A 86 -10.59 -1.46 -8.94
CA ASN A 86 -9.43 -2.13 -9.51
C ASN A 86 -8.97 -1.33 -10.73
N GLY A 87 -7.71 -0.92 -10.74
CA GLY A 87 -7.18 -0.13 -11.83
C GLY A 87 -5.70 -0.38 -12.05
N LEU A 88 -5.28 -0.28 -13.31
CA LEU A 88 -3.88 -0.29 -13.71
C LEU A 88 -3.41 1.15 -13.89
N LEU A 89 -2.45 1.55 -13.06
CA LEU A 89 -1.73 2.80 -13.23
C LEU A 89 -0.49 2.50 -14.05
N THR A 90 -0.41 3.04 -15.27
CA THR A 90 0.82 3.01 -16.07
C THR A 90 1.66 4.23 -15.75
N ILE A 91 2.96 4.02 -15.56
CA ILE A 91 3.88 5.05 -15.13
C ILE A 91 4.92 5.18 -16.24
N ALA A 92 4.77 6.22 -17.06
CA ALA A 92 5.50 6.37 -18.32
C ALA A 92 7.03 6.39 -18.13
N ASP A 93 7.51 7.02 -17.05
CA ASP A 93 8.94 7.08 -16.71
C ASP A 93 9.40 5.92 -15.82
N GLY A 94 8.54 4.93 -15.58
CA GLY A 94 8.73 3.89 -14.59
C GLY A 94 8.60 4.41 -13.15
N LEU A 95 8.28 3.50 -12.23
CA LEU A 95 8.29 3.76 -10.79
C LEU A 95 9.39 2.93 -10.16
N LEU A 96 10.28 3.60 -9.43
CA LEU A 96 11.15 2.92 -8.47
C LEU A 96 10.26 2.39 -7.36
N PHE A 97 9.92 1.12 -7.47
CA PHE A 97 9.00 0.45 -6.58
C PHE A 97 9.79 -0.18 -5.45
N ASP A 98 9.65 0.37 -4.24
CA ASP A 98 10.09 -0.29 -3.03
C ASP A 98 8.97 -1.23 -2.56
N THR A 99 9.25 -2.53 -2.57
CA THR A 99 8.32 -3.55 -2.10
C THR A 99 7.99 -3.41 -0.62
N SER A 100 8.86 -2.75 0.16
CA SER A 100 8.73 -2.51 1.59
C SER A 100 7.88 -1.28 1.91
N ALA A 101 7.87 -0.30 1.01
CA ALA A 101 7.18 0.97 1.18
C ALA A 101 6.69 1.51 -0.16
N VAL A 102 5.52 1.04 -0.60
CA VAL A 102 4.92 1.52 -1.84
C VAL A 102 4.54 3.00 -1.68
N PRO A 103 5.11 3.93 -2.47
CA PRO A 103 4.90 5.37 -2.27
C PRO A 103 3.56 5.84 -2.85
N CYS A 104 2.50 5.06 -2.67
CA CYS A 104 1.15 5.35 -3.19
C CYS A 104 0.13 5.44 -2.07
N THR A 105 -0.84 6.33 -2.24
CA THR A 105 -1.95 6.54 -1.31
C THR A 105 -3.25 6.55 -2.10
N VAL A 106 -4.26 5.88 -1.56
CA VAL A 106 -5.63 5.91 -2.05
C VAL A 106 -6.41 6.95 -1.24
N SER A 107 -7.22 7.76 -1.91
CA SER A 107 -8.02 8.80 -1.27
C SER A 107 -9.43 8.86 -1.83
N VAL A 108 -10.39 9.14 -0.95
CA VAL A 108 -11.81 9.31 -1.27
C VAL A 108 -12.32 10.56 -0.58
N ARG A 109 -12.91 11.48 -1.34
CA ARG A 109 -13.42 12.75 -0.81
C ARG A 109 -14.81 12.54 -0.21
N LEU A 110 -15.04 13.11 0.96
CA LEU A 110 -16.34 13.12 1.63
C LEU A 110 -17.06 14.46 1.41
N PRO A 111 -18.40 14.51 1.50
CA PRO A 111 -19.33 13.42 1.82
C PRO A 111 -19.61 12.47 0.63
N ILE A 112 -20.09 11.26 0.92
CA ILE A 112 -20.60 10.32 -0.07
C ILE A 112 -22.11 10.18 0.11
N ALA A 113 -22.89 10.67 -0.86
CA ALA A 113 -24.34 10.78 -0.74
C ALA A 113 -25.05 9.43 -0.48
N SER A 114 -24.49 8.33 -0.96
CA SER A 114 -25.04 6.98 -0.80
C SER A 114 -24.71 6.30 0.53
N CYS A 115 -23.97 6.96 1.43
CA CYS A 115 -23.62 6.41 2.74
C CYS A 115 -23.62 7.47 3.85
N THR A 116 -24.67 7.46 4.67
CA THR A 116 -24.86 8.40 5.79
C THR A 116 -24.03 8.08 7.02
N LEU A 117 -23.42 6.87 7.09
CA LEU A 117 -22.57 6.47 8.21
C LEU A 117 -21.18 7.12 8.16
N LEU A 118 -20.73 7.51 6.96
CA LEU A 118 -19.45 8.20 6.79
C LEU A 118 -19.55 9.65 7.24
N ALA A 119 -18.40 10.24 7.60
CA ALA A 119 -18.35 11.63 7.99
C ALA A 119 -18.85 12.55 6.85
N GLY A 120 -19.55 13.63 7.23
CA GLY A 120 -20.10 14.61 6.27
C GLY A 120 -19.03 15.47 5.58
N SER A 121 -17.78 15.40 6.00
CA SER A 121 -16.65 16.10 5.39
C SER A 121 -15.33 15.38 5.67
N GLY A 122 -14.29 15.75 4.94
CA GLY A 122 -12.93 15.23 5.07
C GLY A 122 -12.50 14.41 3.86
N THR A 123 -11.47 13.60 4.06
CA THR A 123 -10.97 12.67 3.05
C THR A 123 -10.59 11.36 3.73
N LEU A 124 -11.12 10.25 3.26
CA LEU A 124 -10.62 8.94 3.65
C LEU A 124 -9.31 8.70 2.91
N ARG A 125 -8.26 8.27 3.63
CA ARG A 125 -6.97 7.88 3.06
C ARG A 125 -6.59 6.47 3.48
N ALA A 126 -6.12 5.68 2.53
CA ALA A 126 -5.56 4.36 2.79
C ALA A 126 -4.15 4.25 2.19
N PRO A 127 -3.18 3.66 2.91
CA PRO A 127 -1.89 3.32 2.32
C PRO A 127 -2.09 2.20 1.29
N VAL A 128 -1.13 2.06 0.37
CA VAL A 128 -1.08 0.96 -0.58
C VAL A 128 0.00 -0.02 -0.14
N THR A 129 -0.29 -1.32 -0.19
CA THR A 129 0.64 -2.38 0.20
C THR A 129 0.88 -3.35 -0.95
N PHE A 130 2.14 -3.77 -1.09
CA PHE A 130 2.52 -4.76 -2.09
C PHE A 130 2.07 -6.16 -1.68
N ILE A 131 1.48 -6.92 -2.60
CA ILE A 131 0.95 -8.26 -2.31
C ILE A 131 1.93 -9.39 -2.68
N GLY A 132 3.16 -9.07 -3.08
CA GLY A 132 4.17 -10.09 -3.41
C GLY A 132 4.16 -10.54 -4.87
N THR A 133 3.30 -9.99 -5.73
CA THR A 133 3.15 -10.42 -7.12
C THR A 133 3.52 -9.31 -8.10
N ILE A 134 4.46 -9.60 -9.00
CA ILE A 134 4.80 -8.77 -10.16
C ILE A 134 4.52 -9.60 -11.41
N ILE A 135 3.77 -9.03 -12.35
CA ILE A 135 3.33 -9.72 -13.57
C ILE A 135 3.96 -9.04 -14.77
N GLY A 136 4.49 -9.83 -15.71
CA GLY A 136 4.91 -9.34 -17.02
C GLY A 136 3.69 -9.08 -17.91
N THR A 137 3.55 -7.86 -18.41
CA THR A 137 2.50 -7.46 -19.35
C THR A 137 3.11 -6.88 -20.62
N VAL A 138 2.29 -6.62 -21.64
CA VAL A 138 2.73 -5.92 -22.86
C VAL A 138 3.26 -4.50 -22.60
N VAL A 139 2.90 -3.90 -21.46
CA VAL A 139 3.35 -2.57 -21.02
C VAL A 139 4.61 -2.66 -20.13
N GLY A 140 5.09 -3.87 -19.83
CA GLY A 140 6.21 -4.13 -18.93
C GLY A 140 5.79 -4.79 -17.62
N LEU A 141 6.67 -4.71 -16.61
CA LEU A 141 6.41 -5.26 -15.28
C LEU A 141 5.35 -4.43 -14.55
N VAL A 142 4.33 -5.11 -14.03
CA VAL A 142 3.24 -4.50 -13.24
C VAL A 142 3.25 -5.11 -11.85
N ALA A 143 3.41 -4.28 -10.83
CA ALA A 143 3.27 -4.70 -9.44
C ALA A 143 1.78 -4.76 -9.06
N GLN A 144 1.36 -5.85 -8.42
CA GLN A 144 0.05 -5.91 -7.81
C GLN A 144 0.11 -5.37 -6.38
N VAL A 145 -0.86 -4.54 -6.03
CA VAL A 145 -0.96 -3.91 -4.73
C VAL A 145 -2.41 -3.83 -4.28
N THR A 146 -2.61 -3.72 -2.97
CA THR A 146 -3.92 -3.53 -2.37
C THR A 146 -3.96 -2.25 -1.55
N ALA A 147 -5.12 -1.60 -1.51
CA ALA A 147 -5.41 -0.57 -0.53
C ALA A 147 -5.52 -1.22 0.85
N GLY A 148 -4.88 -0.60 1.83
CA GLY A 148 -5.04 -0.93 3.24
C GLY A 148 -6.31 -0.33 3.83
N ALA A 149 -6.35 -0.22 5.16
CA ALA A 149 -7.48 0.38 5.85
C ALA A 149 -7.55 1.90 5.61
N PHE A 150 -8.76 2.38 5.34
CA PHE A 150 -9.08 3.80 5.28
C PHE A 150 -9.06 4.44 6.66
N THR A 151 -8.51 5.64 6.72
CA THR A 151 -8.47 6.51 7.89
C THR A 151 -9.01 7.87 7.51
N LEU A 152 -9.82 8.46 8.39
CA LEU A 152 -10.41 9.77 8.14
C LEU A 152 -9.37 10.86 8.41
N VAL A 153 -9.11 11.67 7.40
CA VAL A 153 -8.41 12.95 7.54
C VAL A 153 -9.46 14.05 7.55
N PRO A 154 -9.74 14.69 8.70
CA PRO A 154 -10.71 15.78 8.77
C PRO A 154 -10.23 16.99 7.96
N LEU A 155 -11.17 17.74 7.40
CA LEU A 155 -10.88 19.06 6.83
C LEU A 155 -10.56 19.99 7.99
N VAL A 156 -9.28 20.31 8.18
CA VAL A 156 -8.88 21.37 9.11
C VAL A 156 -9.30 22.68 8.46
N ALA A 157 -10.19 23.43 9.12
CA ALA A 157 -10.46 24.81 8.73
C ALA A 157 -9.15 25.60 8.90
N ALA A 158 -8.61 26.08 7.78
CA ALA A 158 -7.48 27.01 7.76
C ALA A 158 -7.95 28.41 8.18
#